data_AF-A0A7R6R2Z5-F1
#
_entry.id   AF-A0A7R6R2Z5-F1
#
_cell.length_a   1.000
_cell.length_b   1.000
_cell.length_c   1.000
_cell.angle_alpha   90.00
_cell.angle_beta   90.00
_cell.angle_gamma   90.00
#
_symmetry.space_group_name_H-M   'P 1'
#
loop_
_entity.id
_entity.type
_entity.pdbx_description
1 polymer ?
#
loop_
_entity_poly.entity_id
_entity_poly.type
_entity_poly.pdbx_seq_one_letter_code
_entity_poly.pdbx_strand_id
1 'polypeptide(L)'
;MAQIKRAQRIREWALYQLCTPLRWVFDHWMEHKKLVFIYCVMGEGIGDALAISTILKSLNQQQGYRGIIFSRHPELFLHNPMVAANISYRELSSLSRSLFKTFLRAMRGKHVVCFGGEVWTLGTSPLSDYSIHQEMKEGWVWLKFLLPDGNVSLDYKTATPAVYFSPEEFQVYEQKFAGIQPPFALLKATTGVGRPGGSSLKDWEIPKFAEVIAQNPEVTWVQVGQTGEQSVPGCLDWLGKTTVREVLYLLSKSKLLLATEGFLTHASAAFDVPCVIPFSGMHDYRGLRYPFTIPVVANPQPICAPCWRDNCNQPGKPCTANITANQVTVAVRQGLTNTITT
;
A
#
# COMPACT_ATOMS: atom_id res chain seq x y z
N MET A 1 -27.50 -5.73 -9.51
CA MET A 1 -26.06 -5.43 -9.69
C MET A 1 -25.34 -6.32 -10.71
N ALA A 2 -25.56 -7.65 -10.73
CA ALA A 2 -24.83 -8.56 -11.64
C ALA A 2 -25.08 -8.30 -13.15
N GLN A 3 -26.33 -8.07 -13.56
CA GLN A 3 -26.66 -7.75 -14.96
C GLN A 3 -26.03 -6.44 -15.46
N ILE A 4 -26.01 -5.40 -14.60
CA ILE A 4 -25.38 -4.10 -14.90
C ILE A 4 -23.86 -4.27 -15.11
N LYS A 5 -23.19 -5.04 -14.23
CA LYS A 5 -21.76 -5.35 -14.38
C LYS A 5 -21.48 -6.11 -15.67
N ARG A 6 -22.33 -7.08 -16.05
CA ARG A 6 -22.19 -7.84 -17.31
C ARG A 6 -22.30 -6.94 -18.55
N ALA A 7 -23.29 -6.06 -18.60
CA ALA A 7 -23.43 -5.10 -19.70
C ALA A 7 -22.21 -4.18 -19.81
N GLN A 8 -21.69 -3.71 -18.67
CA GLN A 8 -20.46 -2.91 -18.64
C GLN A 8 -19.24 -3.68 -19.17
N ARG A 9 -19.05 -4.95 -18.79
CA ARG A 9 -17.96 -5.80 -19.31
C ARG A 9 -18.01 -5.93 -20.83
N ILE A 10 -19.19 -6.21 -21.37
CA ILE A 10 -19.39 -6.37 -22.82
C ILE A 10 -19.05 -5.05 -23.54
N ARG A 11 -19.49 -3.91 -23.00
CA ARG A 11 -19.18 -2.60 -23.56
C ARG A 11 -17.68 -2.28 -23.53
N GLU A 12 -17.01 -2.54 -22.41
CA GLU A 12 -15.56 -2.32 -22.26
C GLU A 12 -14.77 -3.23 -23.20
N TRP A 13 -15.15 -4.50 -23.31
CA TRP A 13 -14.55 -5.45 -24.24
C TRP A 13 -14.77 -5.02 -25.70
N ALA A 14 -15.99 -4.64 -26.09
CA ALA A 14 -16.29 -4.23 -27.45
C ALA A 14 -15.51 -2.97 -27.85
N LEU A 15 -15.46 -1.96 -26.96
CA LEU A 15 -14.63 -0.77 -27.17
C LEU A 15 -13.15 -1.13 -27.31
N TYR A 16 -12.64 -2.05 -26.48
CA TYR A 16 -11.27 -2.54 -26.58
C TYR A 16 -10.98 -3.20 -27.93
N GLN A 17 -11.90 -4.01 -28.46
CA GLN A 17 -11.74 -4.64 -29.78
C GLN A 17 -11.76 -3.60 -30.90
N LEU A 18 -12.70 -2.66 -30.87
CA LEU A 18 -12.84 -1.59 -31.87
C LEU A 18 -11.60 -0.68 -31.92
N CYS A 19 -10.99 -0.41 -30.77
CA CYS A 19 -9.80 0.44 -30.67
C CYS A 19 -8.48 -0.28 -30.99
N THR A 20 -8.49 -1.55 -31.45
CA THR A 20 -7.26 -2.32 -31.68
C THR A 20 -6.24 -1.64 -32.61
N PRO A 21 -6.62 -1.05 -33.77
CA PRO A 21 -5.65 -0.37 -34.62
C PRO A 21 -5.04 0.86 -33.95
N LEU A 22 -5.86 1.66 -33.25
CA LEU A 22 -5.40 2.84 -32.52
C LEU A 22 -4.46 2.46 -31.37
N ARG A 23 -4.80 1.41 -30.63
CA ARG A 23 -3.98 0.89 -29.53
C ARG A 23 -2.62 0.42 -30.03
N TRP A 24 -2.54 -0.24 -31.19
CA TRP A 24 -1.27 -0.65 -31.77
C TRP A 24 -0.34 0.54 -32.06
N VAL A 25 -0.88 1.61 -32.67
CA VAL A 25 -0.12 2.85 -32.91
C VAL A 25 0.30 3.50 -31.60
N PHE A 26 -0.61 3.56 -30.61
CA PHE A 26 -0.34 4.12 -29.30
C PHE A 26 0.76 3.36 -28.55
N ASP A 27 0.70 2.03 -28.51
CA ASP A 27 1.68 1.17 -27.86
C ASP A 27 3.07 1.34 -28.51
N HIS A 28 3.13 1.42 -29.85
CA HIS A 28 4.40 1.66 -30.55
C HIS A 28 5.00 3.03 -30.19
N TRP A 29 4.16 4.06 -30.10
CA TRP A 29 4.59 5.40 -29.69
C TRP A 29 5.09 5.42 -28.24
N MET A 30 4.39 4.76 -27.31
CA MET A 30 4.78 4.65 -25.90
C MET A 30 6.09 3.88 -25.74
N GLU A 31 6.27 2.76 -26.46
CA GLU A 31 7.51 2.00 -26.49
C GLU A 31 8.69 2.87 -26.96
N HIS A 32 8.52 3.60 -28.07
CA HIS A 32 9.56 4.48 -28.62
C HIS A 32 9.92 5.60 -27.62
N LYS A 33 8.95 6.16 -26.91
CA LYS A 33 9.18 7.20 -25.90
C LYS A 33 9.68 6.66 -24.56
N LYS A 34 9.73 5.33 -24.39
CA LYS A 34 9.99 4.67 -23.10
C LYS A 34 9.06 5.20 -22.00
N LEU A 35 7.77 5.27 -22.32
CA LEU A 35 6.72 5.67 -21.39
C LEU A 35 5.79 4.51 -21.06
N VAL A 36 5.29 4.50 -19.84
CA VAL A 36 4.21 3.62 -19.40
C VAL A 36 3.16 4.46 -18.66
N PHE A 37 1.90 4.26 -18.99
CA PHE A 37 0.79 4.85 -18.28
C PHE A 37 0.32 3.90 -17.18
N ILE A 38 0.26 4.36 -15.92
CA ILE A 38 -0.27 3.56 -14.81
C ILE A 38 -1.43 4.33 -14.18
N TYR A 39 -2.59 3.69 -14.08
CA TYR A 39 -3.78 4.34 -13.55
C TYR A 39 -4.51 3.49 -12.54
N CYS A 40 -4.94 4.12 -11.45
CA CYS A 40 -5.65 3.48 -10.36
C CYS A 40 -7.17 3.63 -10.53
N VAL A 41 -7.89 2.51 -10.46
CA VAL A 41 -9.35 2.49 -10.62
C VAL A 41 -10.07 2.29 -9.29
N MET A 42 -9.51 1.44 -8.41
CA MET A 42 -10.18 0.98 -7.18
C MET A 42 -9.41 1.17 -5.87
N GLY A 43 -8.20 1.74 -5.89
CA GLY A 43 -7.45 1.99 -4.65
C GLY A 43 -8.05 3.14 -3.85
N GLU A 44 -8.99 2.83 -2.95
CA GLU A 44 -9.39 3.74 -1.86
C GLU A 44 -8.28 3.82 -0.79
N GLY A 45 -7.41 2.80 -0.72
CA GLY A 45 -6.27 2.75 0.19
C GLY A 45 -5.03 3.47 -0.36
N ILE A 46 -4.46 4.36 0.44
CA ILE A 46 -3.19 5.01 0.14
C ILE A 46 -2.00 4.01 0.03
N GLY A 47 -2.08 2.86 0.71
CA GLY A 47 -1.13 1.75 0.55
C GLY A 47 -1.15 1.14 -0.85
N ASP A 48 -2.35 0.90 -1.41
CA ASP A 48 -2.51 0.43 -2.78
C ASP A 48 -1.91 1.45 -3.76
N ALA A 49 -2.21 2.74 -3.57
CA ALA A 49 -1.63 3.79 -4.40
C ALA A 49 -0.10 3.79 -4.35
N LEU A 50 0.52 3.55 -3.19
CA LEU A 50 1.98 3.47 -3.07
C LEU A 50 2.57 2.32 -3.89
N ALA A 51 1.88 1.18 -4.01
CA ALA A 51 2.36 0.04 -4.80
C ALA A 51 2.52 0.32 -6.31
N ILE A 52 1.92 1.40 -6.83
CA ILE A 52 2.22 1.90 -8.18
C ILE A 52 3.71 2.25 -8.31
N SER A 53 4.34 2.79 -7.25
CA SER A 53 5.78 3.09 -7.26
C SER A 53 6.64 1.83 -7.36
N THR A 54 6.20 0.71 -6.78
CA THR A 54 6.85 -0.60 -6.92
C THR A 54 6.87 -1.06 -8.37
N ILE A 55 5.72 -0.96 -9.05
CA ILE A 55 5.60 -1.31 -10.47
C ILE A 55 6.50 -0.43 -11.32
N LEU A 56 6.42 0.89 -11.11
CA LEU A 56 7.22 1.83 -11.88
C LEU A 56 8.72 1.61 -11.68
N LYS A 57 9.17 1.38 -10.44
CA LYS A 57 10.56 1.05 -10.11
C LYS A 57 11.03 -0.18 -10.89
N SER A 58 10.24 -1.25 -10.88
CA SER A 58 10.58 -2.48 -11.59
C SER A 58 10.65 -2.27 -13.10
N LEU A 59 9.66 -1.59 -13.70
CA LEU A 59 9.65 -1.30 -15.14
C LEU A 59 10.80 -0.40 -15.57
N ASN A 60 11.15 0.59 -14.73
CA ASN A 60 12.29 1.46 -14.98
C ASN A 60 13.62 0.69 -14.94
N GLN A 61 13.83 -0.13 -13.90
CA GLN A 61 15.06 -0.91 -13.73
C GLN A 61 15.25 -1.98 -14.82
N GLN A 62 14.16 -2.65 -15.22
CA GLN A 62 14.23 -3.73 -16.21
C GLN A 62 14.29 -3.21 -17.65
N GLN A 63 13.63 -2.09 -17.94
CA GLN A 63 13.32 -1.69 -19.33
C GLN A 63 13.50 -0.20 -19.62
N GLY A 64 13.85 0.62 -18.62
CA GLY A 64 14.08 2.06 -18.77
C GLY A 64 12.80 2.91 -18.87
N TYR A 65 11.63 2.34 -18.57
CA TYR A 65 10.37 3.07 -18.65
C TYR A 65 10.23 4.18 -17.62
N ARG A 66 9.63 5.30 -18.03
CA ARG A 66 9.14 6.35 -17.14
C ARG A 66 7.61 6.38 -17.09
N GLY A 67 7.07 6.69 -15.93
CA GLY A 67 5.64 6.59 -15.62
C GLY A 67 4.88 7.88 -15.89
N ILE A 68 3.76 7.78 -16.58
CA ILE A 68 2.67 8.75 -16.49
C ILE A 68 1.67 8.19 -15.48
N ILE A 69 1.56 8.82 -14.31
CA ILE A 69 0.80 8.30 -13.18
C ILE A 69 -0.52 9.05 -13.06
N PHE A 70 -1.63 8.32 -13.04
CA PHE A 70 -2.95 8.87 -12.74
C PHE A 70 -3.48 8.29 -11.42
N SER A 71 -3.47 9.11 -10.36
CA SER A 71 -3.74 8.65 -8.99
C SER A 71 -4.57 9.64 -8.17
N ARG A 72 -5.26 9.12 -7.16
CA ARG A 72 -5.93 9.92 -6.11
C ARG A 72 -4.97 10.47 -5.06
N HIS A 73 -3.73 9.98 -5.07
CA HIS A 73 -2.65 10.31 -4.15
C HIS A 73 -1.38 10.76 -4.91
N PRO A 74 -1.45 11.84 -5.70
CA PRO A 74 -0.29 12.34 -6.46
C PRO A 74 0.91 12.68 -5.56
N GLU A 75 0.68 13.02 -4.29
CA GLU A 75 1.71 13.31 -3.30
C GLU A 75 2.72 12.17 -3.11
N LEU A 76 2.34 10.91 -3.34
CA LEU A 76 3.23 9.76 -3.21
C LEU A 76 4.33 9.73 -4.29
N PHE A 77 4.12 10.43 -5.41
CA PHE A 77 4.97 10.36 -6.60
C PHE A 77 5.76 11.65 -6.85
N LEU A 78 5.66 12.63 -5.95
CA LEU A 78 6.45 13.87 -6.04
C LEU A 78 7.95 13.55 -6.02
N HIS A 79 8.70 14.29 -6.83
CA HIS A 79 10.16 14.20 -6.97
C HIS A 79 10.70 12.82 -7.39
N ASN A 80 9.84 11.88 -7.78
CA ASN A 80 10.27 10.59 -8.27
C ASN A 80 10.84 10.74 -9.69
N PRO A 81 12.14 10.47 -9.92
CA PRO A 81 12.79 10.67 -11.23
C PRO A 81 12.24 9.76 -12.32
N MET A 82 11.61 8.64 -11.93
CA MET A 82 10.98 7.69 -12.84
C MET A 82 9.62 8.19 -13.33
N VAL A 83 9.07 9.26 -12.75
CA VAL A 83 7.79 9.83 -13.17
C VAL A 83 8.03 10.90 -14.24
N ALA A 84 7.39 10.72 -15.40
CA ALA A 84 7.37 11.69 -16.49
C ALA A 84 6.24 12.72 -16.34
N ALA A 85 5.09 12.29 -15.82
CA ALA A 85 3.97 13.16 -15.50
C ALA A 85 3.15 12.57 -14.34
N ASN A 86 2.72 13.44 -13.43
CA ASN A 86 1.94 13.08 -12.24
C ASN A 86 0.58 13.77 -12.30
N ILE A 87 -0.46 13.02 -12.63
CA ILE A 87 -1.81 13.53 -12.91
C ILE A 87 -2.71 13.22 -11.72
N SER A 88 -3.22 14.28 -11.09
CA SER A 88 -4.15 14.18 -9.98
C SER A 88 -5.55 13.82 -10.45
N TYR A 89 -6.11 12.76 -9.88
CA TYR A 89 -7.52 12.39 -10.08
C TYR A 89 -8.48 13.49 -9.63
N ARG A 90 -8.10 14.31 -8.64
CA ARG A 90 -9.01 15.29 -8.03
C ARG A 90 -9.06 16.61 -8.80
N GLU A 91 -8.03 16.91 -9.58
CA GLU A 91 -7.92 18.16 -10.34
C GLU A 91 -8.70 18.13 -11.67
N LEU A 92 -8.99 16.94 -12.19
CA LEU A 92 -9.75 16.80 -13.43
C LEU A 92 -11.27 16.95 -13.19
N SER A 93 -11.96 17.64 -14.10
CA SER A 93 -13.44 17.73 -14.10
C SER A 93 -14.08 16.34 -14.22
N SER A 94 -15.35 16.19 -13.79
CA SER A 94 -16.07 14.91 -13.90
C SER A 94 -16.07 14.34 -15.33
N LEU A 95 -16.33 15.19 -16.32
CA LEU A 95 -16.34 14.82 -17.73
C LEU A 95 -14.94 14.40 -18.21
N SER A 96 -13.92 15.21 -17.92
CA SER A 96 -12.54 14.91 -18.30
C SER A 96 -12.06 13.59 -17.68
N ARG A 97 -12.39 13.33 -16.40
CA ARG A 97 -12.06 12.07 -15.73
C ARG A 97 -12.72 10.86 -16.40
N SER A 98 -13.99 10.99 -16.76
CA SER A 98 -14.75 9.91 -17.40
C SER A 98 -14.20 9.57 -18.78
N LEU A 99 -13.95 10.60 -19.61
CA LEU A 99 -13.35 10.44 -20.93
C LEU A 99 -11.94 9.86 -20.83
N PHE A 100 -11.12 10.36 -19.90
CA PHE A 100 -9.76 9.89 -19.71
C PHE A 100 -9.70 8.43 -19.26
N LYS A 101 -10.53 8.02 -18.29
CA LYS A 101 -10.65 6.61 -17.89
C LYS A 101 -11.12 5.73 -19.05
N THR A 102 -12.07 6.19 -19.85
CA THR A 102 -12.56 5.45 -21.02
C THR A 102 -11.46 5.24 -22.05
N PHE A 103 -10.67 6.28 -22.33
CA PHE A 103 -9.49 6.18 -23.17
C PHE A 103 -8.47 5.16 -22.63
N LEU A 104 -8.10 5.27 -21.35
CA LEU A 104 -7.14 4.35 -20.72
C LEU A 104 -7.62 2.89 -20.77
N ARG A 105 -8.92 2.65 -20.53
CA ARG A 105 -9.54 1.32 -20.64
C ARG A 105 -9.40 0.72 -22.04
N ALA A 106 -9.59 1.53 -23.07
CA ALA A 106 -9.48 1.11 -24.47
C ALA A 106 -8.02 0.86 -24.89
N MET A 107 -7.08 1.59 -24.30
CA MET A 107 -5.64 1.49 -24.58
C MET A 107 -4.90 0.48 -23.69
N ARG A 108 -5.57 -0.20 -22.73
CA ARG A 108 -4.93 -1.15 -21.82
C ARG A 108 -4.07 -2.18 -22.55
N GLY A 109 -2.90 -2.47 -22.00
CA GLY A 109 -1.94 -3.35 -22.64
C GLY A 109 -0.57 -3.22 -22.01
N LYS A 110 0.49 -3.47 -22.77
CA LYS A 110 1.87 -3.43 -22.26
C LYS A 110 2.25 -2.05 -21.68
N HIS A 111 1.76 -0.96 -22.30
CA HIS A 111 2.14 0.40 -21.93
C HIS A 111 1.02 1.20 -21.25
N VAL A 112 -0.14 0.59 -21.03
CA VAL A 112 -1.22 1.16 -20.22
C VAL A 112 -1.64 0.12 -19.19
N VAL A 113 -1.06 0.24 -18.00
CA VAL A 113 -1.21 -0.69 -16.90
C VAL A 113 -2.40 -0.28 -16.04
N CYS A 114 -3.40 -1.15 -15.98
CA CYS A 114 -4.49 -1.06 -15.03
C CYS A 114 -4.01 -1.45 -13.64
N PHE A 115 -4.27 -0.59 -12.65
CA PHE A 115 -3.98 -0.87 -11.26
C PHE A 115 -5.25 -0.85 -10.40
N GLY A 116 -5.40 -1.87 -9.56
CA GLY A 116 -6.53 -2.03 -8.64
C GLY A 116 -7.78 -2.69 -9.23
N GLY A 117 -7.82 -3.02 -10.53
CA GLY A 117 -8.97 -3.74 -11.11
C GLY A 117 -9.86 -2.88 -12.00
N GLU A 118 -10.38 -3.48 -13.07
CA GLU A 118 -11.52 -2.97 -13.84
C GLU A 118 -12.64 -4.01 -13.84
N VAL A 119 -13.82 -3.63 -14.33
CA VAL A 119 -14.96 -4.55 -14.37
C VAL A 119 -14.69 -5.73 -15.31
N TRP A 120 -13.88 -5.52 -16.35
CA TRP A 120 -13.38 -6.56 -17.26
C TRP A 120 -11.84 -6.66 -17.24
N THR A 121 -11.31 -7.87 -17.11
CA THR A 121 -9.87 -8.18 -17.14
C THR A 121 -9.44 -8.58 -18.55
N LEU A 122 -8.29 -8.06 -19.01
CA LEU A 122 -7.74 -8.42 -20.32
C LEU A 122 -7.53 -9.94 -20.45
N GLY A 123 -7.78 -10.46 -21.66
CA GLY A 123 -7.68 -11.89 -21.96
C GLY A 123 -8.83 -12.75 -21.43
N THR A 124 -9.77 -12.20 -20.65
CA THR A 124 -10.94 -12.95 -20.17
C THR A 124 -12.16 -12.75 -21.07
N SER A 125 -13.07 -13.74 -21.11
CA SER A 125 -14.36 -13.60 -21.78
C SER A 125 -15.20 -12.50 -21.11
N PRO A 126 -15.83 -11.56 -21.84
CA PRO A 126 -16.71 -10.55 -21.25
C PRO A 126 -17.96 -11.16 -20.60
N LEU A 127 -18.26 -12.42 -20.92
CA LEU A 127 -19.37 -13.19 -20.34
C LEU A 127 -18.96 -13.91 -19.04
N SER A 128 -17.66 -14.00 -18.75
CA SER A 128 -17.17 -14.61 -17.52
C SER A 128 -17.64 -13.82 -16.29
N ASP A 129 -17.91 -14.55 -15.22
CA ASP A 129 -18.13 -14.06 -13.87
C ASP A 129 -16.85 -14.14 -13.02
N TYR A 130 -15.71 -14.50 -13.62
CA TYR A 130 -14.41 -14.50 -12.99
C TYR A 130 -14.16 -13.18 -12.26
N SER A 131 -13.71 -13.31 -11.02
CA SER A 131 -13.28 -12.22 -10.17
C SER A 131 -11.98 -12.62 -9.52
N ILE A 132 -10.98 -11.75 -9.59
CA ILE A 132 -9.68 -12.01 -8.95
C ILE A 132 -9.85 -12.26 -7.44
N HIS A 133 -10.89 -11.70 -6.81
CA HIS A 133 -11.21 -11.96 -5.40
C HIS A 133 -11.53 -13.42 -5.07
N GLN A 134 -11.93 -14.24 -6.06
CA GLN A 134 -12.14 -15.68 -5.88
C GLN A 134 -10.81 -16.44 -5.64
N GLU A 135 -9.66 -15.81 -5.91
CA GLU A 135 -8.32 -16.38 -5.67
C GLU A 135 -7.74 -16.04 -4.28
N MET A 136 -8.49 -15.34 -3.41
CA MET A 136 -8.04 -15.02 -2.06
C MET A 136 -8.01 -16.28 -1.18
N LYS A 137 -6.82 -16.86 -1.03
CA LYS A 137 -6.55 -18.08 -0.24
C LYS A 137 -5.20 -17.97 0.47
N GLU A 138 -4.83 -19.01 1.21
CA GLU A 138 -3.49 -19.13 1.78
C GLU A 138 -2.38 -18.97 0.70
N GLY A 139 -1.36 -18.16 0.99
CA GLY A 139 -0.32 -17.79 0.01
C GLY A 139 -0.75 -16.69 -0.96
N TRP A 140 -1.83 -15.96 -0.65
CA TRP A 140 -2.23 -14.73 -1.33
C TRP A 140 -1.04 -13.77 -1.46
N VAL A 141 -0.92 -13.03 -2.56
CA VAL A 141 0.15 -12.04 -2.78
C VAL A 141 -0.50 -10.73 -3.18
N TRP A 142 -0.61 -9.78 -2.26
CA TRP A 142 -1.38 -8.53 -2.43
C TRP A 142 -1.09 -7.81 -3.76
N LEU A 143 0.20 -7.65 -4.10
CA LEU A 143 0.61 -6.91 -5.28
C LEU A 143 0.15 -7.56 -6.60
N LYS A 144 0.02 -8.89 -6.65
CA LYS A 144 -0.51 -9.61 -7.82
C LYS A 144 -1.97 -9.23 -8.08
N PHE A 145 -2.76 -9.01 -7.03
CA PHE A 145 -4.19 -8.70 -7.13
C PHE A 145 -4.43 -7.26 -7.59
N LEU A 146 -3.46 -6.38 -7.36
CA LEU A 146 -3.50 -5.02 -7.85
C LEU A 146 -3.19 -4.92 -9.36
N LEU A 147 -2.73 -6.01 -9.98
CA LEU A 147 -2.38 -6.12 -11.40
C LEU A 147 -3.27 -7.16 -12.09
N PRO A 148 -4.57 -6.85 -12.29
CA PRO A 148 -5.55 -7.83 -12.78
C PRO A 148 -5.20 -8.39 -14.16
N ASP A 149 -4.57 -7.59 -15.02
CA ASP A 149 -4.29 -7.94 -16.41
C ASP A 149 -3.01 -8.77 -16.58
N GLY A 150 -2.22 -8.97 -15.51
CA GLY A 150 -1.02 -9.83 -15.53
C GLY A 150 0.07 -9.39 -16.53
N ASN A 151 0.03 -8.14 -16.98
CA ASN A 151 0.86 -7.57 -18.04
C ASN A 151 2.20 -6.99 -17.55
N VAL A 152 2.48 -7.10 -16.25
CA VAL A 152 3.72 -6.62 -15.63
C VAL A 152 4.42 -7.79 -14.95
N SER A 153 5.71 -7.97 -15.24
CA SER A 153 6.55 -8.96 -14.57
C SER A 153 7.19 -8.35 -13.32
N LEU A 154 6.94 -8.95 -12.16
CA LEU A 154 7.47 -8.51 -10.87
C LEU A 154 8.01 -9.69 -10.06
N ASP A 155 9.14 -9.51 -9.39
CA ASP A 155 9.51 -10.38 -8.28
C ASP A 155 8.73 -9.94 -7.04
N TYR A 156 7.58 -10.55 -6.82
CA TYR A 156 6.69 -10.24 -5.70
C TYR A 156 7.30 -10.45 -4.31
N LYS A 157 8.45 -11.13 -4.20
CA LYS A 157 9.12 -11.36 -2.91
C LYS A 157 10.06 -10.23 -2.53
N THR A 158 10.62 -9.54 -3.51
CA THR A 158 11.71 -8.56 -3.30
C THR A 158 11.34 -7.16 -3.79
N ALA A 159 10.30 -7.02 -4.61
CA ALA A 159 9.90 -5.73 -5.14
C ALA A 159 9.41 -4.79 -4.03
N THR A 160 10.10 -3.66 -3.86
CA THR A 160 9.78 -2.63 -2.87
C THR A 160 9.28 -1.33 -3.54
N PRO A 161 8.42 -0.56 -2.86
CA PRO A 161 8.05 0.78 -3.32
C PRO A 161 9.25 1.73 -3.31
N ALA A 162 9.06 2.91 -3.90
CA ALA A 162 10.05 3.98 -3.89
C ALA A 162 9.40 5.32 -3.61
N VAL A 163 9.97 6.06 -2.66
CA VAL A 163 9.56 7.41 -2.29
C VAL A 163 10.80 8.31 -2.37
N TYR A 164 10.63 9.49 -2.93
CA TYR A 164 11.69 10.48 -3.13
C TYR A 164 11.28 11.78 -2.47
N PHE A 165 12.26 12.54 -1.98
CA PHE A 165 12.06 13.88 -1.44
C PHE A 165 12.94 14.88 -2.18
N SER A 166 12.49 16.12 -2.30
CA SER A 166 13.35 17.21 -2.75
C SER A 166 14.27 17.71 -1.63
N PRO A 167 15.38 18.40 -1.95
CA PRO A 167 16.21 19.08 -0.95
C PRO A 167 15.41 20.06 -0.08
N GLU A 168 14.45 20.77 -0.67
CA GLU A 168 13.60 21.74 0.02
C GLU A 168 12.64 21.04 1.00
N GLU A 169 12.04 19.91 0.61
CA GLU A 169 11.24 19.09 1.52
C GLU A 169 12.09 18.62 2.71
N PHE A 170 13.32 18.15 2.47
CA PHE A 170 14.23 17.76 3.54
C PHE A 170 14.49 18.90 4.52
N GLN A 171 14.80 20.10 4.03
CA GLN A 171 15.08 21.26 4.87
C GLN A 171 13.86 21.67 5.70
N VAL A 172 12.69 21.75 5.07
CA VAL A 172 11.44 22.13 5.75
C VAL A 172 11.07 21.11 6.83
N TYR A 173 11.19 19.81 6.52
CA TYR A 173 10.83 18.76 7.46
C TYR A 173 11.85 18.61 8.60
N GLU A 174 13.14 18.77 8.32
CA GLU A 174 14.18 18.78 9.36
C GLU A 174 13.95 19.89 10.37
N GLN A 175 13.57 21.09 9.91
CA GLN A 175 13.20 22.20 10.80
C GLN A 175 11.92 21.90 11.58
N LYS A 176 10.87 21.41 10.91
CA LYS A 176 9.58 21.08 11.56
C LYS A 176 9.74 20.02 12.66
N PHE A 177 10.59 19.02 12.44
CA PHE A 177 10.78 17.88 13.33
C PHE A 177 12.05 17.95 14.16
N ALA A 178 12.72 19.11 14.26
CA ALA A 178 13.95 19.30 15.03
C ALA A 178 13.82 18.91 16.51
N GLY A 179 12.60 18.91 17.07
CA GLY A 179 12.34 18.43 18.44
C GLY A 179 12.35 16.91 18.62
N ILE A 180 12.35 16.14 17.54
CA ILE A 180 12.38 14.66 17.55
C ILE A 180 13.82 14.21 17.32
N GLN A 181 14.55 13.94 18.40
CA GLN A 181 15.96 13.57 18.32
C GLN A 181 16.12 12.09 17.93
N PRO A 182 16.93 11.76 16.90
CA PRO A 182 17.31 10.37 16.61
C PRO A 182 18.23 9.77 17.71
N PRO A 183 18.22 8.44 17.91
CA PRO A 183 17.36 7.46 17.25
C PRO A 183 15.94 7.45 17.85
N PHE A 184 14.93 7.34 16.99
CA PHE A 184 13.54 7.16 17.38
C PHE A 184 12.86 6.04 16.58
N ALA A 185 11.76 5.51 17.11
CA ALA A 185 10.90 4.55 16.43
C ALA A 185 9.52 5.18 16.17
N LEU A 186 8.91 4.81 15.04
CA LEU A 186 7.59 5.29 14.65
C LEU A 186 6.51 4.28 15.06
N LEU A 187 5.38 4.77 15.57
CA LEU A 187 4.22 3.97 15.92
C LEU A 187 3.00 4.35 15.07
N LYS A 188 2.34 3.35 14.48
CA LYS A 188 0.98 3.46 13.95
C LYS A 188 0.07 2.41 14.57
N ALA A 189 -0.61 2.78 15.65
CA ALA A 189 -1.32 1.82 16.49
C ALA A 189 -2.62 1.26 15.87
N THR A 190 -3.32 2.03 15.03
CA THR A 190 -4.61 1.61 14.45
C THR A 190 -4.67 1.75 12.93
N THR A 191 -5.75 1.31 12.30
CA THR A 191 -6.07 1.57 10.88
C THR A 191 -6.62 2.98 10.60
N GLY A 192 -6.88 3.77 11.64
CA GLY A 192 -7.44 5.12 11.56
C GLY A 192 -8.95 5.17 11.81
N VAL A 193 -9.50 6.38 11.83
CA VAL A 193 -10.88 6.65 12.22
C VAL A 193 -11.82 6.55 11.01
N GLY A 194 -13.03 6.02 11.22
CA GLY A 194 -14.09 6.03 10.20
C GLY A 194 -13.80 5.16 8.97
N ARG A 195 -12.95 4.15 9.11
CA ARG A 195 -12.63 3.23 8.01
C ARG A 195 -13.82 2.29 7.73
N PRO A 196 -14.20 2.11 6.46
CA PRO A 196 -15.28 1.19 6.10
C PRO A 196 -14.86 -0.28 6.25
N GLY A 197 -15.87 -1.16 6.31
CA GLY A 197 -15.70 -2.61 6.31
C GLY A 197 -14.92 -3.13 7.51
N GLY A 198 -14.22 -4.26 7.33
CA GLY A 198 -13.45 -4.94 8.37
C GLY A 198 -12.12 -4.31 8.76
N SER A 199 -11.85 -3.05 8.41
CA SER A 199 -10.54 -2.43 8.64
C SER A 199 -10.12 -2.48 10.11
N SER A 200 -11.04 -2.26 11.05
CA SER A 200 -10.79 -2.33 12.49
C SER A 200 -10.51 -3.75 13.01
N LEU A 201 -10.71 -4.79 12.19
CA LEU A 201 -10.27 -6.14 12.52
C LEU A 201 -8.76 -6.32 12.40
N LYS A 202 -8.06 -5.36 11.78
CA LYS A 202 -6.59 -5.32 11.74
C LYS A 202 -5.97 -4.82 13.03
N ASP A 203 -6.73 -4.03 13.81
CA ASP A 203 -6.21 -3.36 14.99
C ASP A 203 -5.84 -4.35 16.10
N TRP A 204 -4.72 -4.06 16.75
CA TRP A 204 -4.33 -4.66 18.02
C TRP A 204 -4.64 -3.71 19.17
N GLU A 205 -4.79 -4.24 20.38
CA GLU A 205 -5.29 -3.48 21.52
C GLU A 205 -4.29 -2.42 21.98
N ILE A 206 -4.74 -1.17 22.13
CA ILE A 206 -3.91 -0.04 22.59
C ILE A 206 -3.15 -0.34 23.89
N PRO A 207 -3.76 -0.96 24.93
CA PRO A 207 -3.02 -1.33 26.14
C PRO A 207 -1.79 -2.22 25.88
N LYS A 208 -1.85 -3.10 24.86
CA LYS A 208 -0.71 -3.97 24.52
C LYS A 208 0.41 -3.22 23.81
N PHE A 209 0.08 -2.24 22.94
CA PHE A 209 1.08 -1.30 22.41
C PHE A 209 1.74 -0.50 23.54
N ALA A 210 0.96 0.00 24.51
CA ALA A 210 1.48 0.73 25.66
C ALA A 210 2.44 -0.12 26.50
N GLU A 211 2.12 -1.39 26.70
CA GLU A 211 3.00 -2.35 27.39
C GLU A 211 4.32 -2.55 26.64
N VAL A 212 4.30 -2.71 25.31
CA VAL A 212 5.52 -2.77 24.49
C VAL A 212 6.37 -1.51 24.65
N ILE A 213 5.75 -0.33 24.64
CA ILE A 213 6.47 0.94 24.82
C ILE A 213 7.10 1.03 26.20
N ALA A 214 6.36 0.67 27.25
CA ALA A 214 6.86 0.67 28.62
C ALA A 214 8.04 -0.31 28.83
N GLN A 215 8.08 -1.40 28.06
CA GLN A 215 9.17 -2.40 28.10
C GLN A 215 10.42 -2.00 27.29
N ASN A 216 10.38 -0.89 26.55
CA ASN A 216 11.51 -0.35 25.79
C ASN A 216 11.67 1.17 26.04
N PRO A 217 11.92 1.59 27.30
CA PRO A 217 11.96 3.00 27.69
C PRO A 217 13.16 3.77 27.10
N GLU A 218 14.17 3.08 26.59
CA GLU A 218 15.32 3.65 25.89
C GLU A 218 15.00 4.18 24.49
N VAL A 219 13.85 3.78 23.94
CA VAL A 219 13.41 4.17 22.60
C VAL A 219 12.53 5.41 22.68
N THR A 220 12.87 6.45 21.92
CA THR A 220 11.94 7.56 21.68
C THR A 220 10.85 7.10 20.72
N TRP A 221 9.61 6.96 21.20
CA TRP A 221 8.47 6.55 20.38
C TRP A 221 7.70 7.74 19.86
N VAL A 222 7.48 7.80 18.54
CA VAL A 222 6.70 8.85 17.88
C VAL A 222 5.42 8.22 17.33
N GLN A 223 4.26 8.58 17.86
CA GLN A 223 2.98 8.09 17.36
C GLN A 223 2.44 9.00 16.27
N VAL A 224 2.13 8.42 15.11
CA VAL A 224 1.51 9.10 13.97
C VAL A 224 0.17 8.48 13.63
N GLY A 225 -0.71 9.26 13.00
CA GLY A 225 -2.06 8.83 12.67
C GLY A 225 -2.98 10.01 12.40
N GLN A 226 -4.27 9.72 12.32
CA GLN A 226 -5.32 10.71 12.10
C GLN A 226 -5.78 11.33 13.42
N THR A 227 -6.35 12.54 13.35
CA THR A 227 -7.08 13.14 14.46
C THR A 227 -8.19 12.21 14.93
N GLY A 228 -8.31 12.03 16.25
CA GLY A 228 -9.33 11.18 16.87
C GLY A 228 -8.91 9.72 17.10
N GLU A 229 -7.72 9.31 16.66
CA GLU A 229 -7.13 8.05 17.12
C GLU A 229 -6.73 8.15 18.60
N GLN A 230 -6.66 7.02 19.30
CA GLN A 230 -6.25 6.98 20.70
C GLN A 230 -4.74 7.14 20.83
N SER A 231 -4.29 8.10 21.66
CA SER A 231 -2.87 8.23 22.03
C SER A 231 -2.43 7.04 22.86
N VAL A 232 -1.23 6.53 22.59
CA VAL A 232 -0.59 5.46 23.33
C VAL A 232 0.34 6.07 24.39
N PRO A 233 0.18 5.71 25.68
CA PRO A 233 1.06 6.20 26.74
C PRO A 233 2.54 5.92 26.45
N GLY A 234 3.40 6.90 26.74
CA GLY A 234 4.85 6.82 26.51
C GLY A 234 5.31 7.26 25.11
N CYS A 235 4.40 7.61 24.20
CA CYS A 235 4.75 8.18 22.89
C CYS A 235 4.70 9.71 22.88
N LEU A 236 5.54 10.29 22.01
CA LEU A 236 5.33 11.64 21.47
C LEU A 236 4.12 11.62 20.52
N ASP A 237 3.07 12.36 20.87
CA ASP A 237 1.81 12.38 20.12
C ASP A 237 1.88 13.33 18.91
N TRP A 238 1.88 12.75 17.71
CA TRP A 238 1.79 13.43 16.42
C TRP A 238 0.50 13.08 15.63
N LEU A 239 -0.53 12.57 16.31
CA LEU A 239 -1.82 12.28 15.70
C LEU A 239 -2.45 13.54 15.10
N GLY A 240 -2.79 13.49 13.81
CA GLY A 240 -3.38 14.62 13.09
C GLY A 240 -2.44 15.80 12.81
N LYS A 241 -1.15 15.68 13.15
CA LYS A 241 -0.15 16.77 13.04
C LYS A 241 0.79 16.63 11.84
N THR A 242 0.62 15.56 11.06
CA THR A 242 1.47 15.24 9.90
C THR A 242 0.66 15.09 8.61
N THR A 243 1.21 15.59 7.51
CA THR A 243 0.77 15.21 6.16
C THR A 243 1.30 13.81 5.78
N VAL A 244 0.84 13.27 4.65
CA VAL A 244 1.37 12.01 4.07
C VAL A 244 2.88 12.12 3.79
N ARG A 245 3.33 13.25 3.23
CA ARG A 245 4.75 13.47 2.92
C ARG A 245 5.60 13.53 4.19
N GLU A 246 5.09 14.21 5.20
CA GLU A 246 5.76 14.37 6.48
C GLU A 246 5.87 13.05 7.25
N VAL A 247 4.84 12.19 7.25
CA VAL A 247 4.95 10.88 7.91
C VAL A 247 5.90 9.94 7.15
N LEU A 248 5.98 10.05 5.82
CA LEU A 248 6.99 9.32 5.03
C LEU A 248 8.40 9.82 5.37
N TYR A 249 8.59 11.13 5.58
CA TYR A 249 9.86 11.69 6.02
C TYR A 249 10.26 11.15 7.41
N LEU A 250 9.34 11.19 8.38
CA LEU A 250 9.58 10.65 9.72
C LEU A 250 9.94 9.16 9.66
N LEU A 251 9.24 8.39 8.83
CA LEU A 251 9.54 6.98 8.62
C LEU A 251 10.94 6.78 8.02
N SER A 252 11.35 7.60 7.04
CA SER A 252 12.71 7.53 6.45
C SER A 252 13.85 7.81 7.45
N LYS A 253 13.53 8.44 8.60
CA LYS A 253 14.48 8.76 9.67
C LYS A 253 14.35 7.82 10.89
N SER A 254 13.31 6.99 10.96
CA SER A 254 13.07 6.11 12.10
C SER A 254 13.93 4.85 12.03
N LYS A 255 14.36 4.33 13.18
CA LYS A 255 15.07 3.05 13.27
C LYS A 255 14.17 1.83 13.12
N LEU A 256 12.89 1.98 13.42
CA LEU A 256 11.90 0.92 13.41
C LEU A 256 10.51 1.51 13.25
N LEU A 257 9.64 0.79 12.57
CA LEU A 257 8.20 1.00 12.57
C LEU A 257 7.50 -0.12 13.35
N LEU A 258 6.76 0.22 14.40
CA LEU A 258 5.76 -0.65 15.00
C LEU A 258 4.39 -0.23 14.49
N ALA A 259 3.67 -1.11 13.80
CA ALA A 259 2.40 -0.72 13.18
C ALA A 259 1.38 -1.84 13.13
N THR A 260 0.10 -1.45 13.15
CA THR A 260 -0.98 -2.25 12.59
C THR A 260 -0.85 -2.31 11.07
N GLU A 261 -1.27 -3.42 10.45
CA GLU A 261 -1.25 -3.63 9.01
C GLU A 261 -1.93 -2.46 8.25
N GLY A 262 -1.19 -1.76 7.39
CA GLY A 262 -1.73 -0.67 6.59
C GLY A 262 -0.70 0.07 5.72
N PHE A 263 -0.98 1.34 5.41
CA PHE A 263 -0.12 2.17 4.55
C PHE A 263 1.36 2.17 4.95
N LEU A 264 1.64 2.42 6.23
CA LEU A 264 3.02 2.56 6.69
C LEU A 264 3.77 1.21 6.69
N THR A 265 3.06 0.08 6.78
CA THR A 265 3.62 -1.25 6.53
C THR A 265 4.30 -1.28 5.16
N HIS A 266 3.59 -0.87 4.11
CA HIS A 266 4.14 -0.85 2.76
C HIS A 266 5.22 0.22 2.59
N ALA A 267 5.02 1.39 3.19
CA ALA A 267 5.98 2.49 3.08
C ALA A 267 7.33 2.20 3.74
N SER A 268 7.37 1.37 4.80
CA SER A 268 8.63 1.01 5.48
C SER A 268 9.65 0.39 4.53
N ALA A 269 9.17 -0.41 3.56
CA ALA A 269 9.98 -1.08 2.57
C ALA A 269 10.59 -0.13 1.53
N ALA A 270 10.11 1.11 1.41
CA ALA A 270 10.75 2.12 0.56
C ALA A 270 12.04 2.67 1.17
N PHE A 271 12.24 2.50 2.48
CA PHE A 271 13.32 3.06 3.26
C PHE A 271 14.15 2.00 4.00
N ASP A 272 13.92 0.72 3.69
CA ASP A 272 14.55 -0.42 4.35
C ASP A 272 14.42 -0.40 5.89
N VAL A 273 13.32 0.17 6.39
CA VAL A 273 13.05 0.29 7.83
C VAL A 273 12.43 -1.01 8.35
N PRO A 274 12.99 -1.65 9.39
CA PRO A 274 12.38 -2.80 10.05
C PRO A 274 10.95 -2.48 10.50
N CYS A 275 9.99 -3.32 10.11
CA CYS A 275 8.58 -3.11 10.41
C CYS A 275 8.00 -4.28 11.20
N VAL A 276 7.75 -4.07 12.49
CA VAL A 276 7.12 -5.04 13.38
C VAL A 276 5.60 -4.89 13.31
N ILE A 277 4.90 -5.99 13.05
CA ILE A 277 3.46 -5.97 12.83
C ILE A 277 2.79 -7.12 13.60
N PRO A 278 1.95 -6.82 14.60
CA PRO A 278 1.00 -7.76 15.17
C PRO A 278 -0.10 -8.07 14.13
N PHE A 279 0.04 -9.16 13.39
CA PHE A 279 -0.91 -9.52 12.33
C PHE A 279 -2.18 -10.15 12.93
N SER A 280 -3.31 -9.49 12.72
CA SER A 280 -4.60 -9.90 13.27
C SER A 280 -5.24 -11.13 12.62
N GLY A 281 -4.59 -11.77 11.66
CA GLY A 281 -5.19 -12.87 10.89
C GLY A 281 -6.36 -12.44 10.00
N MET A 282 -6.57 -11.14 9.75
CA MET A 282 -7.52 -10.69 8.73
C MET A 282 -7.05 -11.08 7.33
N HIS A 283 -5.77 -10.83 7.04
CA HIS A 283 -5.09 -11.22 5.80
C HIS A 283 -4.02 -12.26 6.08
N ASP A 284 -3.61 -12.98 5.02
CA ASP A 284 -2.42 -13.81 5.09
C ASP A 284 -1.18 -12.92 5.12
N TYR A 285 -0.48 -12.89 6.27
CA TYR A 285 0.71 -12.06 6.47
C TYR A 285 1.82 -12.39 5.47
N ARG A 286 1.89 -13.62 4.94
CA ARG A 286 2.90 -14.03 3.96
C ARG A 286 2.76 -13.29 2.63
N GLY A 287 1.56 -12.80 2.34
CA GLY A 287 1.23 -12.02 1.14
C GLY A 287 1.50 -10.54 1.22
N LEU A 288 1.77 -10.04 2.42
CA LEU A 288 1.93 -8.63 2.75
C LEU A 288 3.34 -8.29 3.23
N ARG A 289 4.18 -9.30 3.47
CA ARG A 289 5.53 -9.12 3.97
C ARG A 289 6.47 -8.60 2.89
N TYR A 290 7.33 -7.68 3.31
CA TYR A 290 8.57 -7.28 2.62
C TYR A 290 9.77 -7.91 3.33
N PRO A 291 10.99 -7.86 2.76
CA PRO A 291 12.20 -8.40 3.39
C PRO A 291 12.42 -7.92 4.84
N PHE A 292 12.05 -6.68 5.16
CA PHE A 292 12.23 -6.07 6.48
C PHE A 292 10.99 -6.16 7.39
N THR A 293 9.95 -6.88 6.97
CA THR A 293 8.76 -7.10 7.80
C THR A 293 9.05 -8.20 8.83
N ILE A 294 8.80 -7.89 10.10
CA ILE A 294 8.90 -8.80 11.23
C ILE A 294 7.46 -9.11 11.70
N PRO A 295 6.81 -10.15 11.13
CA PRO A 295 5.43 -10.49 11.49
C PRO A 295 5.39 -11.13 12.88
N VAL A 296 4.48 -10.66 13.73
CA VAL A 296 4.11 -11.31 14.98
C VAL A 296 2.70 -11.84 14.83
N VAL A 297 2.54 -13.16 14.94
CA VAL A 297 1.29 -13.87 14.69
C VAL A 297 0.93 -14.73 15.90
N ALA A 298 -0.37 -14.91 16.16
CA ALA A 298 -0.82 -15.91 17.12
C ALA A 298 -0.28 -17.30 16.73
N ASN A 299 0.18 -18.07 17.73
CA ASN A 299 0.67 -19.43 17.55
C ASN A 299 0.07 -20.35 18.63
N PRO A 300 -0.78 -21.33 18.27
CA PRO A 300 -1.26 -21.62 16.91
C PRO A 300 -2.15 -20.49 16.37
N GLN A 301 -2.17 -20.33 15.04
CA GLN A 301 -3.17 -19.50 14.38
C GLN A 301 -4.56 -20.12 14.55
N PRO A 302 -5.62 -19.33 14.81
CA PRO A 302 -6.97 -19.86 14.85
C PRO A 302 -7.41 -20.35 13.46
N ILE A 303 -8.23 -21.41 13.42
CA ILE A 303 -8.71 -22.05 12.18
C ILE A 303 -9.43 -21.06 11.24
N CYS A 304 -10.02 -19.99 11.79
CA CYS A 304 -10.71 -18.99 11.00
C CYS A 304 -9.79 -17.98 10.28
N ALA A 305 -8.48 -18.00 10.54
CA ALA A 305 -7.52 -17.08 9.94
C ALA A 305 -6.74 -17.76 8.79
N PRO A 306 -6.43 -17.05 7.69
CA PRO A 306 -6.87 -15.69 7.35
C PRO A 306 -8.38 -15.61 7.06
N CYS A 307 -9.07 -14.59 7.56
CA CYS A 307 -10.54 -14.57 7.53
C CYS A 307 -11.15 -13.75 6.38
N TRP A 308 -10.49 -12.67 5.94
CA TRP A 308 -10.96 -11.70 4.93
C TRP A 308 -12.38 -11.15 5.16
N ARG A 309 -12.83 -11.09 6.41
CA ARG A 309 -14.21 -10.69 6.75
C ARG A 309 -14.30 -9.22 7.09
N ASP A 310 -15.50 -8.67 6.92
CA ASP A 310 -15.83 -7.34 7.44
C ASP A 310 -16.16 -7.32 8.93
N ASN A 311 -16.53 -8.48 9.50
CA ASN A 311 -16.87 -8.61 10.92
C ASN A 311 -16.28 -9.90 11.50
N CYS A 312 -15.84 -9.83 12.76
CA CYS A 312 -15.39 -11.01 13.50
C CYS A 312 -16.55 -11.59 14.32
N ASN A 313 -16.77 -12.89 14.20
CA ASN A 313 -17.76 -13.64 14.97
C ASN A 313 -17.13 -14.58 16.01
N GLN A 314 -15.81 -14.49 16.21
CA GLN A 314 -15.07 -15.30 17.17
C GLN A 314 -14.98 -14.55 18.52
N PRO A 315 -15.39 -15.17 19.64
CA PRO A 315 -15.26 -14.56 20.96
C PRO A 315 -13.82 -14.14 21.25
N GLY A 316 -13.64 -12.89 21.70
CA GLY A 316 -12.33 -12.37 22.11
C GLY A 316 -11.30 -12.16 20.99
N LYS A 317 -11.64 -12.39 19.71
CA LYS A 317 -10.70 -12.25 18.57
C LYS A 317 -9.36 -12.97 18.82
N PRO A 318 -9.33 -14.32 18.89
CA PRO A 318 -8.14 -15.08 19.31
C PRO A 318 -6.88 -14.81 18.47
N CYS A 319 -7.05 -14.43 17.20
CA CYS A 319 -5.98 -14.06 16.29
C CYS A 319 -5.17 -12.84 16.75
N THR A 320 -5.76 -11.89 17.49
CA THR A 320 -5.08 -10.74 18.08
C THR A 320 -4.89 -10.89 19.59
N ALA A 321 -5.84 -11.53 20.28
CA ALA A 321 -5.77 -11.73 21.73
C ALA A 321 -4.55 -12.58 22.14
N ASN A 322 -4.22 -13.61 21.36
CA ASN A 322 -3.09 -14.51 21.62
C ASN A 322 -1.73 -13.94 21.20
N ILE A 323 -1.71 -12.72 20.64
CA ILE A 323 -0.48 -11.96 20.45
C ILE A 323 -0.24 -11.13 21.72
N THR A 324 0.82 -11.47 22.45
CA THR A 324 1.21 -10.84 23.71
C THR A 324 2.17 -9.67 23.49
N ALA A 325 2.22 -8.72 24.42
CA ALA A 325 3.19 -7.64 24.39
C ALA A 325 4.63 -8.15 24.40
N ASN A 326 4.95 -9.17 25.20
CA ASN A 326 6.28 -9.76 25.24
C ASN A 326 6.76 -10.28 23.88
N GLN A 327 5.89 -10.96 23.10
CA GLN A 327 6.25 -11.42 21.76
C GLN A 327 6.58 -10.24 20.83
N VAL A 328 5.80 -9.16 20.90
CA VAL A 328 6.03 -7.95 20.11
C VAL A 328 7.29 -7.21 20.58
N THR A 329 7.56 -7.14 21.88
CA THR A 329 8.79 -6.57 22.45
C THR A 329 10.04 -7.31 21.97
N VAL A 330 10.01 -8.64 21.92
CA VAL A 330 11.13 -9.42 21.37
C VAL A 330 11.37 -9.06 19.89
N ALA A 331 10.29 -8.95 19.09
CA ALA A 331 10.38 -8.56 17.69
C ALA A 331 10.86 -7.10 17.51
N VAL A 332 10.44 -6.18 18.38
CA VAL A 332 10.92 -4.79 18.42
C VAL A 332 12.42 -4.75 18.69
N ARG A 333 12.89 -5.45 19.72
CA ARG A 333 14.32 -5.50 20.06
C ARG A 333 15.14 -6.10 18.91
N GLN A 334 14.65 -7.16 18.28
CA GLN A 334 15.26 -7.73 17.08
C GLN A 334 15.36 -6.71 15.95
N GLY A 335 14.28 -5.96 15.68
CA GLY A 335 14.28 -4.94 14.63
C GLY A 335 15.21 -3.78 14.92
N LEU A 336 15.34 -3.35 16.19
CA LEU A 336 16.28 -2.30 16.61
C LEU A 336 17.74 -2.75 16.50
N THR A 337 18.05 -4.02 16.80
CA THR A 337 19.42 -4.57 16.67
C THR A 337 19.81 -4.85 15.23
N ASN A 338 18.86 -5.20 14.37
CA ASN A 338 19.09 -5.49 12.95
C ASN A 338 19.29 -4.22 12.12
N THR A 339 19.95 -3.19 12.67
CA THR A 339 20.50 -2.13 11.83
C THR A 339 21.60 -2.76 11.00
N ILE A 340 21.22 -3.20 9.79
CA ILE A 340 22.08 -3.79 8.79
C ILE A 340 23.31 -2.90 8.68
N THR A 341 24.47 -3.46 9.01
CA THR A 341 25.75 -3.04 8.47
C THR A 341 25.58 -2.91 6.97
N THR A 342 25.31 -1.69 6.51
CA THR A 342 25.49 -1.29 5.11
C THR A 342 26.95 -1.09 4.84
#